data_AF-A0A3M1B7K3-F1
#
_entry.id   AF-A0A3M1B7K3-F1
#
_cell.length_a   1.000
_cell.length_b   1.000
_cell.length_c   1.000
_cell.angle_alpha   90.00
_cell.angle_beta   90.00
_cell.angle_gamma   90.00
#
_symmetry.space_group_name_H-M   'P 1'
#
loop_
_entity.id
_entity.type
_entity.pdbx_description
1 polymer ?
#
loop_
_entity_poly.entity_id
_entity_poly.type
_entity_poly.pdbx_seq_one_letter_code
_entity_poly.pdbx_strand_id
1 'polypeptide(L)'
;MLYDLIQNSGWWLMAPILVALVVVITIVIDRTLFWLKEAYRRDLRVRQLLIEGKISPKEASKSSDLVVRALCGYLECNLELAKLIGKQGLQDSRRYLPTLALVGTLSTSLGLLGTVVGVSISFSSMEVGDAAGKLQGLSTALYTTIAGLVVYLIASVAGHIFSTFSNTLAHSLEEHITALQSRLEREEHQNLQNLQRQQTQAMLEKLSSLEETFRQTLARLEQMANRLPPPPSGKSEPTSPFPLRSQPNAPKMTKEKRQLGTALKKASMLEELL
;
A
#
# COMPACT_ATOMS: atom_id res chain seq x y z
N MET A 1 1.95 26.87 49.32
CA MET A 1 0.85 26.17 48.60
C MET A 1 1.30 24.83 48.03
N LEU A 2 2.11 24.73 46.95
CA LEU A 2 2.59 23.42 46.46
C LEU A 2 3.65 22.78 47.38
N TYR A 3 4.51 23.60 47.98
CA TYR A 3 5.56 23.17 48.91
C TYR A 3 4.99 22.56 50.21
N ASP A 4 3.98 23.19 50.81
CA ASP A 4 3.31 22.70 52.01
C ASP A 4 2.60 21.35 51.79
N LEU A 5 2.11 21.11 50.57
CA LEU A 5 1.49 19.84 50.16
C LEU A 5 2.51 18.70 50.06
N ILE A 6 3.70 18.98 49.51
CA ILE A 6 4.79 17.99 49.36
C ILE A 6 5.35 17.59 50.73
N GLN A 7 5.41 18.53 51.68
CA GLN A 7 6.00 18.32 53.00
C GLN A 7 5.05 17.59 53.97
N ASN A 8 3.73 17.81 53.88
CA ASN A 8 2.77 17.28 54.84
C ASN A 8 1.99 16.05 54.33
N SER A 9 1.70 15.93 53.04
CA SER A 9 0.70 14.97 52.51
C SER A 9 1.25 13.70 51.85
N GLY A 10 2.51 13.36 52.14
CA GLY A 10 3.14 12.14 51.61
C GLY A 10 3.72 12.32 50.22
N TRP A 11 4.96 12.80 50.17
CA TRP A 11 5.77 12.94 48.95
C TRP A 11 5.73 11.69 48.06
N TRP A 12 5.63 10.51 48.67
CA TRP A 12 5.62 9.21 48.01
C TRP A 12 4.41 8.99 47.08
N LEU A 13 3.26 9.60 47.35
CA LEU A 13 2.06 9.52 46.48
C LEU A 13 2.13 10.49 45.29
N MET A 14 2.67 11.69 45.52
CA MET A 14 2.78 12.74 44.51
C MET A 14 3.95 12.51 43.55
N ALA A 15 5.06 11.96 44.04
CA ALA A 15 6.26 11.69 43.24
C ALA A 15 5.99 10.91 41.94
N PRO A 16 5.24 9.80 41.91
CA PRO A 16 4.99 9.06 40.66
C PRO A 16 4.17 9.86 39.65
N ILE A 17 3.23 10.72 40.09
CA ILE A 17 2.46 11.60 39.20
C ILE A 17 3.37 12.68 38.60
N LEU A 18 4.29 13.24 39.39
CA LEU A 18 5.27 14.21 38.89
C LEU A 18 6.25 13.58 37.90
N VAL A 19 6.72 12.36 38.15
CA VAL A 19 7.54 11.62 37.20
C VAL A 19 6.77 11.36 35.90
N ALA A 20 5.50 10.96 35.99
CA ALA A 20 4.64 10.79 34.82
C ALA A 20 4.49 12.10 34.02
N LEU A 21 4.35 13.25 34.68
CA LEU A 21 4.31 14.56 34.03
C LEU A 21 5.59 14.84 33.24
N VAL A 22 6.77 14.62 33.84
CA VAL A 22 8.06 14.83 33.15
C VAL A 22 8.19 13.92 31.94
N VAL A 23 7.79 12.64 32.06
CA VAL A 23 7.79 11.69 30.95
C VAL A 23 6.86 12.15 29.83
N VAL A 24 5.63 12.57 30.16
CA VAL A 24 4.66 13.10 29.18
C VAL A 24 5.23 14.30 28.46
N ILE A 25 5.74 15.29 29.18
CA ILE A 25 6.34 16.50 28.58
C ILE A 25 7.50 16.13 27.66
N THR A 26 8.38 15.24 28.09
CA THR A 26 9.53 14.79 27.29
C THR A 26 9.08 14.15 25.98
N ILE A 27 8.08 13.26 26.02
CA ILE A 27 7.52 12.63 24.83
C ILE A 27 6.85 13.67 23.92
N VAL A 28 6.08 14.60 24.50
CA VAL A 28 5.39 15.65 23.73
C VAL A 28 6.39 16.54 23.01
N ILE A 29 7.48 16.95 23.66
CA ILE A 29 8.53 17.77 23.04
C ILE A 29 9.20 16.99 21.90
N ASP A 30 9.66 15.77 22.16
CA ASP A 30 10.30 14.92 21.14
C ASP A 30 9.39 14.75 19.91
N ARG A 31 8.11 14.46 20.13
CA ARG A 31 7.14 14.29 19.03
C ARG A 31 6.81 15.59 18.32
N THR A 32 6.73 16.70 19.03
CA THR A 32 6.51 18.01 18.40
C THR A 32 7.69 18.37 17.50
N LEU A 33 8.93 18.16 17.96
CA LEU A 33 10.13 18.37 17.16
C LEU A 33 10.21 17.43 15.96
N PHE A 34 9.84 16.15 16.12
CA PHE A 34 9.74 15.19 15.03
C PHE A 34 8.77 15.69 13.94
N TRP A 35 7.55 16.08 14.32
CA TRP A 35 6.54 16.54 13.36
C TRP A 35 6.89 17.89 12.74
N LEU A 36 7.50 18.81 13.50
CA LEU A 36 7.98 20.08 12.95
C LEU A 36 9.09 19.87 11.93
N LYS A 37 10.02 18.96 12.22
CA LYS A 37 11.07 18.55 11.29
C LYS A 37 10.50 17.87 10.05
N GLU A 38 9.53 16.97 10.22
CA GLU A 38 8.88 16.31 9.09
C GLU A 38 8.08 17.30 8.24
N ALA A 39 7.37 18.24 8.86
CA ALA A 39 6.66 19.32 8.17
C ALA A 39 7.62 20.23 7.39
N TYR A 40 8.80 20.55 7.94
CA TYR A 40 9.84 21.31 7.25
C TYR A 40 10.46 20.53 6.08
N ARG A 41 10.52 19.19 6.17
CA ARG A 41 11.06 18.30 5.13
C ARG A 41 10.08 18.01 4.00
N ARG A 42 8.79 18.33 4.16
CA ARG A 42 7.77 18.14 3.12
C ARG A 42 8.06 19.06 1.95
N ASP A 43 8.61 18.49 0.90
CA ASP A 43 8.80 19.18 -0.37
C ASP A 43 7.66 18.81 -1.32
N LEU A 44 6.56 19.57 -1.21
CA LEU A 44 5.38 19.40 -2.07
C LEU A 44 5.74 19.51 -3.55
N ARG A 45 6.75 20.30 -3.90
CA ARG A 45 7.17 20.52 -5.28
C ARG A 45 7.89 19.30 -5.82
N VAL A 46 8.86 18.74 -5.08
CA VAL A 46 9.52 17.49 -5.49
C VAL A 46 8.53 16.33 -5.54
N ARG A 47 7.59 16.26 -4.59
CA ARG A 47 6.53 15.25 -4.59
C ARG A 47 5.65 15.34 -5.84
N GLN A 48 5.16 16.54 -6.19
CA GLN A 48 4.37 16.74 -7.42
C GLN A 48 5.18 16.41 -8.68
N LEU A 49 6.43 16.87 -8.76
CA LEU A 49 7.28 16.63 -9.93
C LEU A 49 7.65 15.15 -10.11
N LEU A 50 7.80 14.40 -9.02
CA LEU A 50 8.00 12.95 -9.07
C LEU A 50 6.72 12.22 -9.50
N ILE A 51 5.56 12.61 -8.96
CA ILE A 51 4.26 12.05 -9.35
C ILE A 51 3.98 12.35 -10.83
N GLU A 52 4.31 13.53 -11.33
CA GLU A 52 4.16 13.90 -12.74
C GLU A 52 5.18 13.17 -13.65
N GLY A 53 6.18 12.49 -13.09
CA GLY A 53 7.23 11.80 -13.83
C GLY A 53 8.25 12.75 -14.47
N LYS A 54 8.29 14.02 -14.04
CA LYS A 54 9.19 15.05 -14.58
C LYS A 54 10.60 15.00 -14.00
N ILE A 55 10.78 14.33 -12.86
CA ILE A 55 12.07 14.17 -12.17
C ILE A 55 12.39 12.67 -12.07
N SER A 56 13.67 12.33 -12.30
CA SER A 56 14.15 10.96 -12.13
C SER A 56 14.12 10.54 -10.65
N PRO A 57 13.77 9.30 -10.31
CA PRO A 57 13.80 8.82 -8.92
C PRO A 57 15.16 8.99 -8.24
N LYS A 58 16.27 8.98 -9.01
CA LYS A 58 17.64 9.23 -8.51
C LYS A 58 17.88 10.67 -8.06
N GLU A 59 17.16 11.63 -8.61
CA GLU A 59 17.21 13.04 -8.21
C GLU A 59 16.26 13.30 -7.04
N ALA A 60 15.07 12.68 -7.07
CA ALA A 60 14.09 12.79 -6.01
C ALA A 60 14.50 12.06 -4.71
N SER A 61 15.35 11.03 -4.78
CA SER A 61 15.86 10.29 -3.62
C SER A 61 16.72 11.14 -2.67
N LYS A 62 17.21 12.30 -3.14
CA LYS A 62 17.89 13.30 -2.29
C LYS A 62 16.94 14.03 -1.34
N SER A 63 15.64 13.97 -1.60
CA SER A 63 14.63 14.56 -0.73
C SER A 63 14.51 13.78 0.58
N SER A 64 14.37 14.51 1.68
CA SER A 64 14.13 13.93 3.00
C SER A 64 12.66 13.63 3.29
N ASP A 65 11.75 13.93 2.35
CA ASP A 65 10.33 13.62 2.47
C ASP A 65 10.10 12.09 2.44
N LEU A 66 9.44 11.57 3.47
CA LEU A 66 9.15 10.14 3.60
C LEU A 66 8.35 9.60 2.40
N VAL A 67 7.38 10.37 1.91
CA VAL A 67 6.54 9.98 0.77
C VAL A 67 7.41 9.87 -0.48
N VAL A 68 8.22 10.89 -0.76
CA VAL A 68 9.14 10.88 -1.90
C VAL A 68 10.11 9.70 -1.85
N ARG A 69 10.68 9.39 -0.67
CA ARG A 69 11.57 8.22 -0.50
C ARG A 69 10.85 6.90 -0.75
N ALA A 70 9.61 6.75 -0.28
CA ALA A 70 8.82 5.56 -0.53
C ALA A 70 8.49 5.41 -2.03
N LEU A 71 8.12 6.50 -2.72
CA LEU A 71 7.90 6.50 -4.17
C LEU A 71 9.19 6.17 -4.95
N CYS A 72 10.34 6.72 -4.56
CA CYS A 72 11.62 6.41 -5.23
C CYS A 72 11.98 4.93 -5.08
N GLY A 73 11.80 4.36 -3.88
CA GLY A 73 11.98 2.93 -3.65
C GLY A 73 11.09 2.04 -4.51
N TYR A 74 9.88 2.53 -4.84
CA TYR A 74 8.98 1.84 -5.76
C TYR A 74 9.51 1.85 -7.19
N LEU A 75 9.92 3.03 -7.67
CA LEU A 75 10.35 3.23 -9.05
C LEU A 75 11.72 2.61 -9.37
N GLU A 76 12.62 2.49 -8.39
CA GLU A 76 13.98 1.96 -8.62
C GLU A 76 14.10 0.45 -8.45
N CYS A 77 13.28 -0.17 -7.59
CA CYS A 77 13.48 -1.55 -7.18
C CYS A 77 12.20 -2.39 -7.28
N ASN A 78 11.25 -2.17 -6.36
CA ASN A 78 10.03 -2.99 -6.26
C ASN A 78 9.01 -2.36 -5.27
N LEU A 79 7.74 -2.75 -5.41
CA LEU A 79 6.64 -2.48 -4.48
C LEU A 79 6.95 -2.86 -3.04
N GLU A 80 7.60 -4.00 -2.84
CA GLU A 80 7.98 -4.50 -1.52
C GLU A 80 8.88 -3.50 -0.76
N LEU A 81 9.87 -2.92 -1.46
CA LEU A 81 10.81 -1.98 -0.86
C LEU A 81 10.14 -0.64 -0.52
N ALA A 82 9.26 -0.15 -1.39
CA ALA A 82 8.44 1.03 -1.14
C ALA A 82 7.55 0.87 0.10
N LYS A 83 6.85 -0.26 0.19
CA LYS A 83 6.00 -0.62 1.34
C LYS A 83 6.82 -0.73 2.62
N LEU A 84 8.02 -1.30 2.57
CA LEU A 84 8.92 -1.40 3.72
C LEU A 84 9.34 -0.01 4.24
N ILE A 85 9.77 0.89 3.34
CA ILE A 85 10.16 2.27 3.71
C ILE A 85 8.97 3.02 4.30
N GLY A 86 7.80 2.95 3.65
CA GLY A 86 6.58 3.58 4.13
C GLY A 86 6.17 3.05 5.51
N LYS A 87 6.22 1.72 5.70
CA LYS A 87 5.91 1.07 6.98
C LYS A 87 6.87 1.49 8.10
N GLN A 88 8.18 1.54 7.82
CA GLN A 88 9.18 1.99 8.79
C GLN A 88 8.95 3.44 9.20
N GLY A 89 8.76 4.36 8.24
CA GLY A 89 8.50 5.76 8.56
C GLY A 89 7.17 5.97 9.31
N LEU A 90 6.14 5.18 8.98
CA LEU A 90 4.88 5.22 9.72
C LEU A 90 5.04 4.68 11.14
N GLN A 91 5.80 3.60 11.33
CA GLN A 91 6.11 3.06 12.65
C GLN A 91 6.87 4.09 13.51
N ASP A 92 7.85 4.78 12.92
CA ASP A 92 8.60 5.84 13.60
C ASP A 92 7.70 7.02 14.01
N SER A 93 6.71 7.38 13.19
CA SER A 93 5.74 8.42 13.53
C SER A 93 4.88 8.04 14.76
N ARG A 94 4.62 6.73 14.95
CA ARG A 94 3.76 6.19 16.01
C ARG A 94 4.49 5.73 17.27
N ARG A 95 5.83 5.72 17.28
CA ARG A 95 6.67 5.04 18.28
C ARG A 95 6.32 5.30 19.76
N TYR A 96 5.91 6.52 20.12
CA TYR A 96 5.61 6.89 21.51
C TYR A 96 4.11 7.08 21.81
N LEU A 97 3.22 6.90 20.83
CA LEU A 97 1.78 7.02 21.05
C LEU A 97 1.25 6.02 22.10
N PRO A 98 1.62 4.72 22.07
CA PRO A 98 1.14 3.76 23.07
C PRO A 98 1.62 4.10 24.48
N THR A 99 2.88 4.53 24.60
CA THR A 99 3.48 4.94 25.89
C THR A 99 2.78 6.17 26.44
N LEU A 100 2.47 7.16 25.60
CA LEU A 100 1.76 8.37 26.02
C LEU A 100 0.36 8.05 26.54
N ALA A 101 -0.37 7.17 25.85
CA ALA A 101 -1.68 6.70 26.28
C ALA A 101 -1.61 5.91 27.60
N LEU A 102 -0.62 5.03 27.74
CA LEU A 102 -0.41 4.26 28.96
C LEU A 102 -0.11 5.16 30.16
N VAL A 103 0.86 6.07 30.02
CA VAL A 103 1.26 6.99 31.11
C VAL A 103 0.11 7.91 31.49
N GLY A 104 -0.69 8.38 30.53
CA GLY A 104 -1.91 9.13 30.79
C GLY A 104 -2.88 8.34 31.67
N THR A 105 -3.25 7.13 31.26
CA THR A 105 -4.18 6.27 32.03
C THR A 105 -3.65 5.95 33.43
N LEU A 106 -2.36 5.62 33.53
CA LEU A 106 -1.71 5.38 34.82
C LEU A 106 -1.74 6.61 35.73
N SER A 107 -1.57 7.81 35.17
CA SER A 107 -1.64 9.06 35.95
C SER A 107 -3.02 9.26 36.59
N THR A 108 -4.10 8.96 35.85
CA THR A 108 -5.46 8.99 36.41
C THR A 108 -5.66 7.93 37.49
N SER A 109 -5.19 6.70 37.26
CA SER A 109 -5.26 5.63 38.27
C SER A 109 -4.47 5.96 39.54
N LEU A 110 -3.30 6.60 39.42
CA LEU A 110 -2.52 7.10 40.55
C LEU A 110 -3.24 8.23 41.29
N GLY A 111 -3.91 9.13 40.56
CA GLY A 111 -4.76 10.17 41.16
C GLY A 111 -5.89 9.56 42.00
N LEU A 112 -6.57 8.54 41.47
CA LEU A 112 -7.60 7.79 42.18
C LEU A 112 -7.03 7.06 43.41
N LEU A 113 -5.87 6.42 43.30
CA LEU A 113 -5.20 5.81 44.46
C LEU A 113 -4.95 6.86 45.56
N GLY A 114 -4.53 8.06 45.18
CA GLY A 114 -4.37 9.18 46.11
C GLY A 114 -5.67 9.56 46.83
N THR A 115 -6.84 9.41 46.19
CA THR A 115 -8.13 9.61 46.87
C THR A 115 -8.38 8.60 47.97
N VAL A 116 -8.12 7.32 47.69
CA VAL A 116 -8.33 6.23 48.65
C VAL A 116 -7.43 6.43 49.85
N VAL A 117 -6.16 6.77 49.63
CA VAL A 117 -5.21 7.02 50.71
C VAL A 117 -5.57 8.29 51.50
N GLY A 118 -5.91 9.40 50.82
CA GLY A 118 -6.28 10.64 51.49
C GLY A 118 -7.55 10.51 52.34
N VAL A 119 -8.56 9.79 51.84
CA VAL A 119 -9.78 9.48 52.60
C VAL A 119 -9.47 8.57 53.79
N SER A 120 -8.59 7.57 53.62
CA SER A 120 -8.16 6.70 54.72
C SER A 120 -7.47 7.49 55.83
N ILE A 121 -6.58 8.44 55.50
CA ILE A 121 -5.92 9.33 56.47
C ILE A 121 -6.95 10.24 57.16
N SER A 122 -7.95 10.71 56.42
CA SER A 122 -9.01 11.56 56.96
C SER A 122 -9.85 10.82 58.01
N PHE A 123 -10.20 9.56 57.75
CA PHE A 123 -10.93 8.71 58.70
C PHE A 123 -10.09 8.36 59.93
N SER A 124 -8.82 7.97 59.77
CA SER A 124 -7.97 7.67 60.94
C SER A 124 -7.77 8.90 61.84
N SER A 125 -7.67 10.10 61.25
CA SER A 125 -7.54 11.35 62.02
C SER A 125 -8.83 11.68 62.80
N MET A 126 -9.99 11.32 62.24
CA MET A 126 -11.29 11.49 62.89
C MET A 126 -11.44 10.62 64.14
N GLU A 127 -10.90 9.39 64.14
CA GLU A 127 -10.94 8.48 65.30
C GLU A 127 -10.22 9.05 66.53
N VAL A 128 -9.15 9.82 66.31
CA VAL A 128 -8.33 10.42 67.39
C VAL A 128 -8.71 11.88 67.68
N GLY A 129 -9.75 12.41 67.02
CA GLY A 129 -10.22 13.79 67.22
C GLY A 129 -9.32 14.88 66.60
N ASP A 130 -8.43 14.52 65.66
CA ASP A 130 -7.56 15.48 64.98
C ASP A 130 -8.26 16.12 63.77
N ALA A 131 -8.79 17.33 63.99
CA ALA A 131 -9.46 18.10 62.95
C ALA A 131 -8.51 18.56 61.83
N ALA A 132 -7.22 18.80 62.14
CA ALA A 132 -6.25 19.26 61.16
C ALA A 132 -5.87 18.11 60.20
N GLY A 133 -5.53 16.94 60.75
CA GLY A 133 -5.25 15.73 59.97
C GLY A 133 -6.42 15.31 59.07
N LYS A 134 -7.67 15.48 59.56
CA LYS A 134 -8.87 15.21 58.77
C LYS A 134 -8.94 16.06 57.49
N LEU A 135 -8.79 17.38 57.62
CA LEU A 135 -8.81 18.31 56.49
C LEU A 135 -7.62 18.09 55.55
N GLN A 136 -6.47 17.75 56.12
CA GLN A 136 -5.26 17.43 55.36
C GLN A 136 -5.46 16.18 54.49
N GLY A 137 -6.00 15.08 55.02
CA GLY A 137 -6.30 13.88 54.24
C GLY A 137 -7.24 14.15 53.07
N LEU A 138 -8.30 14.95 53.30
CA LEU A 138 -9.25 15.33 52.26
C LEU A 138 -8.59 16.22 51.18
N SER A 139 -7.79 17.20 51.58
CA SER A 139 -7.06 18.05 50.63
C SER A 139 -6.11 17.22 49.76
N THR A 140 -5.44 16.24 50.36
CA THR A 140 -4.53 15.32 49.66
C THR A 140 -5.26 14.56 48.56
N ALA A 141 -6.42 13.97 48.88
CA ALA A 141 -7.26 13.26 47.91
C ALA A 141 -7.67 14.15 46.72
N LEU A 142 -8.03 15.41 46.97
CA LEU A 142 -8.43 16.35 45.92
C LEU A 142 -7.24 16.73 45.03
N TYR A 143 -6.12 17.10 45.61
CA TYR A 143 -4.94 17.53 44.85
C TYR A 143 -4.32 16.38 44.03
N THR A 144 -4.28 15.15 44.55
CA THR A 144 -3.81 13.98 43.78
C THR A 144 -4.68 13.72 42.56
N THR A 145 -5.99 13.88 42.70
CA THR A 145 -6.94 13.70 41.60
C THR A 145 -6.75 14.75 40.53
N ILE A 146 -6.70 16.02 40.93
CA ILE A 146 -6.50 17.14 40.00
C ILE A 146 -5.17 16.97 39.26
N ALA A 147 -4.09 16.62 39.97
CA ALA A 147 -2.79 16.39 39.35
C ALA A 147 -2.83 15.24 38.34
N GLY A 148 -3.40 14.08 38.71
CA GLY A 148 -3.53 12.93 37.80
C GLY A 148 -4.35 13.25 36.55
N LEU A 149 -5.47 13.97 36.70
CA LEU A 149 -6.32 14.40 35.61
C LEU A 149 -5.62 15.39 34.67
N VAL A 150 -4.89 16.36 35.20
CA VAL A 150 -4.14 17.32 34.37
C VAL A 150 -3.09 16.60 33.52
N VAL A 151 -2.33 15.67 34.09
CA VAL A 151 -1.33 14.89 33.34
C VAL A 151 -2.01 14.04 32.26
N TYR A 152 -3.12 13.37 32.59
CA TYR A 152 -3.89 12.59 31.63
C TYR A 152 -4.41 13.43 30.46
N LEU A 153 -4.98 14.62 30.75
CA LEU A 153 -5.52 15.50 29.70
C LEU A 153 -4.44 15.92 28.72
N ILE A 154 -3.27 16.33 29.23
CA ILE A 154 -2.13 16.71 28.38
C ILE A 154 -1.70 15.52 27.50
N ALA A 155 -1.54 14.33 28.10
CA ALA A 155 -1.14 13.13 27.37
C ALA A 155 -2.17 12.71 26.30
N SER A 156 -3.46 12.75 26.64
CA SER A 156 -4.55 12.37 25.76
C SER A 156 -4.69 13.32 24.57
N VAL A 157 -4.71 14.64 24.81
CA VAL A 157 -4.80 15.64 23.74
C VAL A 157 -3.60 15.53 22.78
N ALA A 158 -2.38 15.46 23.32
CA ALA A 158 -1.19 15.30 22.49
C ALA A 158 -1.20 13.98 21.71
N GLY A 159 -1.61 12.88 22.34
CA GLY A 159 -1.75 11.58 21.69
C GLY A 159 -2.75 11.61 20.52
N HIS A 160 -3.89 12.27 20.69
CA HIS A 160 -4.89 12.43 19.63
C HIS A 160 -4.38 13.28 18.45
N ILE A 161 -3.70 14.39 18.73
CA ILE A 161 -3.11 15.25 17.69
C ILE A 161 -2.08 14.48 16.87
N PHE A 162 -1.11 13.84 17.54
CA PHE A 162 -0.05 13.08 16.86
C PHE A 162 -0.59 11.86 16.11
N SER A 163 -1.61 11.19 16.64
CA SER A 163 -2.30 10.09 15.95
C SER A 163 -2.95 10.56 14.65
N THR A 164 -3.62 11.72 14.68
CA THR A 164 -4.21 12.34 13.49
C THR A 164 -3.15 12.60 12.43
N PHE A 165 -2.01 13.19 12.81
CA PHE A 165 -0.92 13.44 11.88
C PHE A 165 -0.34 12.15 11.28
N SER A 166 -0.14 11.11 12.10
CA SER A 166 0.30 9.79 11.63
C SER A 166 -0.70 9.15 10.66
N ASN A 167 -2.00 9.30 10.90
CA ASN A 167 -3.05 8.78 10.02
C ASN A 167 -3.08 9.54 8.69
N THR A 168 -2.96 10.86 8.69
CA THR A 168 -2.86 11.65 7.46
C THR A 168 -1.64 11.25 6.63
N LEU A 169 -0.50 11.01 7.29
CA LEU A 169 0.72 10.54 6.63
C LEU A 169 0.54 9.14 6.02
N ALA A 170 -0.08 8.22 6.75
CA ALA A 170 -0.41 6.88 6.25
C ALA A 170 -1.29 6.95 5.01
N HIS A 171 -2.37 7.73 5.07
CA HIS A 171 -3.30 7.90 3.96
C HIS A 171 -2.60 8.46 2.71
N SER A 172 -1.75 9.49 2.88
CA SER A 172 -0.91 10.03 1.81
C SER A 172 0.00 8.99 1.16
N LEU A 173 0.63 8.12 1.97
CA LEU A 173 1.52 7.08 1.46
C LEU A 173 0.74 6.05 0.66
N GLU A 174 -0.39 5.57 1.19
CA GLU A 174 -1.25 4.59 0.53
C GLU A 174 -1.80 5.12 -0.79
N GLU A 175 -2.30 6.37 -0.81
CA GLU A 175 -2.85 7.02 -2.00
C GLU A 175 -1.80 7.07 -3.12
N HIS A 176 -0.58 7.52 -2.82
CA HIS A 176 0.45 7.65 -3.85
C HIS A 176 1.07 6.34 -4.32
N ILE A 177 1.26 5.37 -3.42
CA ILE A 177 1.74 4.04 -3.80
C ILE A 177 0.70 3.37 -4.71
N THR A 178 -0.59 3.45 -4.36
CA THR A 178 -1.68 2.90 -5.19
C THR A 178 -1.79 3.60 -6.54
N ALA A 179 -1.68 4.93 -6.55
CA ALA A 179 -1.71 5.71 -7.78
C ALA A 179 -0.55 5.33 -8.73
N LEU A 180 0.68 5.22 -8.21
CA LEU A 180 1.82 4.78 -9.02
C LEU A 180 1.64 3.35 -9.52
N GLN A 181 1.17 2.44 -8.68
CA GLN A 181 0.92 1.06 -9.07
C GLN A 181 -0.06 0.97 -10.24
N SER A 182 -1.18 1.70 -10.16
CA SER A 182 -2.17 1.72 -11.24
C SER A 182 -1.64 2.28 -12.56
N ARG A 183 -0.64 3.18 -12.52
CA ARG A 183 -0.01 3.73 -13.72
C ARG A 183 0.93 2.73 -14.38
N LEU A 184 1.76 2.06 -13.58
CA LEU A 184 2.67 1.03 -14.07
C LEU A 184 1.90 -0.15 -14.68
N GLU A 185 0.82 -0.60 -14.03
CA GLU A 185 -0.05 -1.65 -14.57
C GLU A 185 -0.71 -1.25 -15.91
N ARG A 186 -1.13 0.02 -16.04
CA ARG A 186 -1.69 0.55 -17.30
C ARG A 186 -0.64 0.61 -18.41
N GLU A 187 0.58 1.07 -18.10
CA GLU A 187 1.68 1.13 -19.06
C GLU A 187 2.10 -0.27 -19.53
N GLU A 188 2.19 -1.23 -18.63
CA GLU A 188 2.47 -2.63 -18.97
C GLU A 188 1.38 -3.21 -19.89
N HIS A 189 0.10 -2.98 -19.55
CA HIS A 189 -1.00 -3.48 -20.37
C HIS A 189 -1.05 -2.82 -21.75
N GLN A 190 -0.79 -1.51 -21.84
CA GLN A 190 -0.66 -0.80 -23.12
C GLN A 190 0.51 -1.31 -23.95
N ASN A 191 1.67 -1.54 -23.34
CA ASN A 191 2.84 -2.08 -24.03
C ASN A 191 2.58 -3.49 -24.57
N LEU A 192 1.94 -4.36 -23.78
CA LEU A 192 1.53 -5.69 -24.22
C LEU A 192 0.54 -5.63 -25.39
N GLN A 193 -0.46 -4.75 -25.33
CA GLN A 193 -1.41 -4.56 -26.43
C GLN A 193 -0.73 -4.01 -27.69
N ASN A 194 0.19 -3.06 -27.55
CA ASN A 194 0.95 -2.50 -28.67
C ASN A 194 1.82 -3.56 -29.33
N LEU A 195 2.48 -4.42 -28.54
CA LEU A 195 3.27 -5.53 -29.05
C LEU A 195 2.41 -6.56 -29.80
N GLN A 196 1.23 -6.91 -29.26
CA GLN A 196 0.28 -7.80 -29.93
C GLN A 196 -0.23 -7.19 -31.25
N ARG A 197 -0.59 -5.90 -31.26
CA ARG A 197 -1.01 -5.19 -32.48
C ARG A 197 0.09 -5.19 -33.53
N GLN A 198 1.34 -4.92 -33.15
CA GLN A 198 2.49 -4.96 -34.06
C GLN A 198 2.69 -6.37 -34.64
N GLN A 199 2.62 -7.42 -33.83
CA GLN A 199 2.72 -8.80 -34.30
C GLN A 199 1.58 -9.18 -35.25
N THR A 200 0.36 -8.72 -34.95
CA THR A 200 -0.83 -8.99 -35.77
C THR A 200 -0.73 -8.27 -37.12
N GLN A 201 -0.28 -7.02 -37.13
CA GLN A 201 -0.02 -6.25 -38.35
C GLN A 201 1.07 -6.89 -39.21
N ALA A 202 2.20 -7.28 -38.61
CA ALA A 202 3.28 -7.98 -39.32
C ALA A 202 2.83 -9.34 -39.90
N MET A 203 1.92 -10.04 -39.23
CA MET A 203 1.33 -11.28 -39.75
C MET A 203 0.40 -11.01 -40.93
N LEU A 204 -0.46 -9.99 -40.84
CA LEU A 204 -1.37 -9.59 -41.92
C LEU A 204 -0.61 -9.14 -43.17
N GLU A 205 0.48 -8.37 -43.00
CA GLU A 205 1.35 -7.93 -44.10
C GLU A 205 2.05 -9.11 -44.81
N LYS A 206 2.48 -10.12 -44.04
CA LYS A 206 3.00 -11.37 -44.61
C LYS A 206 1.94 -12.13 -45.39
N LEU A 207 0.69 -12.14 -44.92
CA LEU A 207 -0.41 -12.79 -45.63
C LEU A 207 -0.80 -12.05 -46.91
N SER A 208 -0.84 -10.71 -46.90
CA SER A 208 -1.16 -9.91 -48.09
C SER A 208 -0.07 -10.03 -49.16
N SER A 209 1.20 -9.96 -48.77
CA SER A 209 2.31 -10.18 -49.70
C SER A 209 2.34 -11.60 -50.27
N LEU A 210 1.95 -12.62 -49.48
CA LEU A 210 1.77 -13.98 -49.97
C LEU A 210 0.63 -14.07 -51.00
N GLU A 211 -0.51 -13.41 -50.74
CA GLU A 211 -1.63 -13.35 -51.69
C GLU A 211 -1.22 -12.67 -53.01
N GLU A 212 -0.52 -11.54 -52.94
CA GLU A 212 0.00 -10.84 -54.13
C GLU A 212 0.96 -11.71 -54.93
N THR A 213 1.86 -12.42 -54.25
CA THR A 213 2.79 -13.36 -54.89
C THR A 213 2.02 -14.47 -55.61
N PHE A 214 0.99 -15.02 -54.98
CA PHE A 214 0.15 -16.07 -55.57
C PHE A 214 -0.61 -15.57 -56.81
N ARG A 215 -1.20 -14.37 -56.73
CA ARG A 215 -1.85 -13.72 -57.88
C ARG A 215 -0.89 -13.46 -59.02
N GLN A 216 0.32 -12.97 -58.75
CA GLN A 216 1.34 -12.75 -59.78
C GLN A 216 1.75 -14.06 -60.46
N THR A 217 1.92 -15.14 -59.69
CA THR A 217 2.23 -16.45 -60.28
C THR A 217 1.10 -16.98 -61.16
N LEU A 218 -0.16 -16.84 -60.74
CA LEU A 218 -1.32 -17.24 -61.55
C LEU A 218 -1.38 -16.43 -62.86
N ALA A 219 -1.21 -15.12 -62.80
CA ALA A 219 -1.21 -14.27 -64.00
C ALA A 219 -0.09 -14.64 -64.99
N ARG A 220 1.10 -15.01 -64.49
CA ARG A 220 2.20 -15.52 -65.34
C ARG A 220 1.85 -16.85 -65.99
N LEU A 221 1.20 -17.75 -65.26
CA LEU A 221 0.74 -19.04 -65.79
C LEU A 221 -0.34 -18.87 -66.86
N GLU A 222 -1.29 -17.95 -66.66
CA GLU A 222 -2.30 -17.62 -67.67
C GLU A 222 -1.68 -17.01 -68.93
N GLN A 223 -0.72 -16.10 -68.79
CA GLN A 223 0.01 -15.55 -69.94
C GLN A 223 0.80 -16.62 -70.70
N MET A 224 1.38 -17.61 -70.00
CA MET A 224 2.01 -18.77 -70.62
C MET A 224 0.98 -19.64 -71.34
N ALA A 225 -0.15 -19.94 -70.70
CA ALA A 225 -1.22 -20.74 -71.29
C ALA A 225 -1.79 -20.10 -72.57
N ASN A 226 -1.92 -18.77 -72.60
CA ASN A 226 -2.43 -18.05 -73.77
C ASN A 226 -1.43 -17.95 -74.94
N ARG A 227 -0.16 -18.33 -74.71
CA ARG A 227 0.88 -18.48 -75.76
C ARG A 227 1.03 -19.91 -76.25
N LEU A 228 0.30 -20.87 -75.67
CA LEU A 228 0.29 -22.22 -76.23
C LEU A 228 -0.48 -22.23 -77.56
N PRO A 229 0.01 -22.92 -78.60
CA PRO A 229 -0.75 -23.12 -79.82
C PRO A 229 -2.08 -23.82 -79.48
N PRO A 230 -3.17 -23.55 -80.23
CA PRO A 230 -4.45 -24.20 -79.98
C PRO A 230 -4.26 -25.72 -80.02
N PRO A 231 -4.89 -26.46 -79.11
CA PRO A 231 -4.76 -27.90 -79.08
C PRO A 231 -5.18 -28.45 -80.44
N PRO A 232 -4.43 -29.43 -81.00
CA PRO A 232 -4.78 -30.02 -82.28
C PRO A 232 -6.22 -30.55 -82.19
N SER A 233 -7.06 -30.15 -83.17
CA SER A 233 -8.43 -30.62 -83.31
C SER A 233 -8.42 -32.12 -83.63
N GLY A 234 -8.35 -32.94 -82.59
CA GLY A 234 -8.30 -34.39 -82.69
C GLY A 234 -9.18 -35.00 -81.61
N LYS A 235 -10.32 -35.53 -82.04
CA LYS A 235 -11.18 -36.40 -81.23
C LYS A 235 -10.33 -37.55 -80.68
N SER A 236 -10.19 -37.63 -79.37
CA SER A 236 -9.92 -38.89 -78.70
C SER A 236 -10.43 -38.81 -77.27
N GLU A 237 -11.45 -39.61 -77.00
CA GLU A 237 -11.89 -39.98 -75.66
C GLU A 237 -10.70 -40.53 -74.86
N PRO A 238 -10.54 -40.17 -73.58
CA PRO A 238 -9.75 -40.98 -72.68
C PRO A 238 -10.67 -42.05 -72.09
N THR A 239 -10.56 -43.24 -72.65
CA THR A 239 -10.93 -44.49 -71.99
C THR A 239 -10.25 -44.58 -70.64
N SER A 240 -11.04 -44.75 -69.58
CA SER A 240 -10.56 -45.27 -68.31
C SER A 240 -10.09 -46.71 -68.52
N PRO A 241 -9.01 -47.13 -67.82
CA PRO A 241 -9.25 -47.88 -66.60
C PRO A 241 -8.15 -47.63 -65.56
N PHE A 242 -8.43 -46.81 -64.54
CA PHE A 242 -7.61 -46.82 -63.33
C PHE A 242 -8.20 -47.83 -62.34
N PRO A 243 -7.42 -48.83 -61.88
CA PRO A 243 -7.87 -49.72 -60.82
C PRO A 243 -7.96 -48.94 -59.50
N LEU A 244 -9.10 -49.08 -58.81
CA LEU A 244 -9.31 -48.62 -57.44
C LEU A 244 -8.24 -49.23 -56.52
N ARG A 245 -7.12 -48.53 -56.35
CA ARG A 245 -6.12 -48.83 -55.34
C ARG A 245 -6.67 -48.39 -53.99
N SER A 246 -6.72 -49.36 -53.08
CA SER A 246 -7.07 -49.28 -51.66
C SER A 246 -6.86 -47.91 -51.01
N GLN A 247 -7.87 -47.48 -50.25
CA GLN A 247 -7.80 -46.33 -49.35
C GLN A 247 -6.44 -46.29 -48.60
N PRO A 248 -5.74 -45.15 -48.58
CA PRO A 248 -4.77 -44.90 -47.53
C PRO A 248 -5.57 -44.58 -46.26
N ASN A 249 -5.32 -45.39 -45.23
CA ASN A 249 -5.74 -45.18 -43.84
C ASN A 249 -5.96 -43.71 -43.49
N ALA A 250 -7.09 -43.43 -42.83
CA ALA A 250 -7.34 -42.19 -42.12
C ALA A 250 -6.09 -41.77 -41.34
N PRO A 251 -5.64 -40.51 -41.42
CA PRO A 251 -4.54 -40.03 -40.58
C PRO A 251 -4.97 -40.23 -39.12
N LYS A 252 -4.21 -41.05 -38.38
CA LYS A 252 -4.36 -41.23 -36.94
C LYS A 252 -4.46 -39.84 -36.31
N MET A 253 -5.56 -39.59 -35.60
CA MET A 253 -5.75 -38.37 -34.82
C MET A 253 -4.55 -38.16 -33.89
N THR A 254 -3.70 -37.22 -34.26
CA THR A 254 -2.57 -36.76 -33.46
C THR A 254 -3.10 -36.20 -32.14
N LYS A 255 -2.32 -36.37 -31.06
CA LYS A 255 -2.64 -35.94 -29.68
C LYS A 255 -3.14 -34.49 -29.57
N GLU A 256 -2.88 -33.63 -30.56
CA GLU A 256 -3.38 -32.24 -30.65
C GLU A 256 -4.90 -32.10 -30.75
N LYS A 257 -5.63 -32.97 -31.47
CA LYS A 257 -7.11 -32.86 -31.53
C LYS A 257 -7.80 -33.23 -30.21
N ARG A 258 -7.15 -34.06 -29.38
CA ARG A 258 -7.62 -34.38 -28.02
C ARG A 258 -7.38 -33.22 -27.05
N GLN A 259 -6.31 -32.45 -27.24
CA GLN A 259 -6.01 -31.24 -26.47
C GLN A 259 -6.90 -30.06 -26.88
N LEU A 260 -7.21 -29.90 -28.17
CA LEU A 260 -8.14 -28.87 -28.65
C LEU A 260 -9.56 -29.10 -28.11
N GLY A 261 -10.01 -30.35 -28.05
CA GLY A 261 -11.30 -30.72 -27.46
C GLY A 261 -11.38 -30.54 -25.95
N THR A 262 -10.27 -30.66 -25.21
CA THR A 262 -10.22 -30.38 -23.76
C THR A 262 -10.08 -28.89 -23.47
N ALA A 263 -9.41 -28.12 -24.34
CA ALA A 263 -9.33 -26.67 -24.25
C ALA A 263 -10.69 -26.00 -24.51
N LEU A 264 -11.43 -26.45 -25.53
CA LEU A 264 -12.78 -25.95 -25.82
C LEU A 264 -13.79 -26.30 -24.71
N LYS A 265 -13.67 -27.49 -24.08
CA LYS A 265 -14.52 -27.89 -22.95
C LYS A 265 -14.20 -27.14 -21.65
N LYS A 266 -12.96 -26.66 -21.48
CA LYS A 266 -12.56 -25.77 -20.38
C LYS A 266 -13.00 -24.32 -20.61
N ALA A 267 -13.00 -23.87 -21.87
CA ALA A 267 -13.51 -22.54 -22.23
C ALA A 267 -15.03 -22.46 -22.03
N SER A 268 -15.80 -23.49 -22.41
CA SER A 268 -17.25 -23.49 -22.22
C SER A 268 -17.69 -23.61 -20.75
N MET A 269 -16.88 -24.22 -19.88
CA MET A 269 -17.17 -24.27 -18.44
C MET A 269 -16.83 -22.98 -17.68
N LEU A 270 -16.00 -22.10 -18.25
CA LEU A 270 -15.71 -20.79 -17.66
C LEU A 270 -16.77 -19.73 -18.02
N GLU A 271 -17.56 -19.96 -19.07
CA GLU A 271 -18.70 -19.12 -19.45
C GLU A 271 -19.96 -19.37 -18.61
N GLU A 272 -20.06 -20.54 -17.94
CA GLU A 272 -21.16 -20.89 -17.02
C GLU A 272 -20.92 -20.45 -15.55
N LEU A 273 -19.77 -19.82 -15.26
CA LEU A 273 -19.35 -19.40 -13.91
C LEU A 273 -19.15 -17.88 -13.76
N LEU A 274 -19.54 -17.10 -14.77
CA LEU A 274 -19.69 -15.64 -14.76
C LEU A 274 -21.19 -15.30 -14.86
#